data_AF-A0A966PYQ8-F1
#
_entry.id   AF-A0A966PYQ8-F1
#
_cell.length_a   1.000
_cell.length_b   1.000
_cell.length_c   1.000
_cell.angle_alpha   90.00
_cell.angle_beta   90.00
_cell.angle_gamma   90.00
#
_symmetry.space_group_name_H-M   'P 1'
#
loop_
_entity.id
_entity.type
_entity.pdbx_description
1 polymer ?
#
loop_
_entity_poly.entity_id
_entity_poly.type
_entity_poly.pdbx_seq_one_letter_code
_entity_poly.pdbx_strand_id
1 'polypeptide(L)'
;MIEKATLENLYKTNTIKAISLLLNTSPANVRRYVKIFDLKKPLRDKNKKAIDTEVVNSLYTQGKSILDIAKELNASYDCISSFINITDPKNSKYPTFKNLYSVQKKSVPEICESLNISPATVWRWAKRLNLQRHNPIDKTKLETLYVSQNLSIVKIAKRLKVPKEDVLVALKVNKIHKRRVYSQTLSKEQIQAVYPSLSLKEASDKLNLPSSRLIKLLGIYDIPLRNRGKIATSLDKEVLYDLYINQDKSKKEIAEILGVCAKVVGRQVNYYNLTKTPLRRTTLNIDKEELEDLFVLEGVEYIEEKYNVTKKAVKEALARNNILRLRADIKPIPRERLIDLYVNTYAMYKAPVAISEISRDLNLSKREIREYIRHHKIKR
;
A
#
# COMPACT_ATOMS: atom_id res chain seq x y z
N MET A 1 -12.36 13.91 53.29
CA MET A 1 -11.76 13.06 52.24
C MET A 1 -12.67 11.86 52.04
N ILE A 2 -12.88 11.38 50.80
CA ILE A 2 -13.73 10.20 50.55
C ILE A 2 -12.93 8.95 50.90
N GLU A 3 -13.48 8.08 51.76
CA GLU A 3 -12.87 6.80 52.09
C GLU A 3 -12.84 5.86 50.88
N LYS A 4 -11.74 5.11 50.74
CA LYS A 4 -11.52 4.19 49.61
C LYS A 4 -12.64 3.15 49.49
N ALA A 5 -13.08 2.57 50.62
CA ALA A 5 -14.11 1.54 50.66
C ALA A 5 -15.47 2.06 50.17
N THR A 6 -15.85 3.26 50.60
CA THR A 6 -17.08 3.93 50.16
C THR A 6 -17.06 4.19 48.66
N LEU A 7 -15.94 4.69 48.14
CA LEU A 7 -15.80 4.94 46.71
C LEU A 7 -15.83 3.64 45.89
N GLU A 8 -15.20 2.56 46.38
CA GLU A 8 -15.20 1.26 45.71
C GLU A 8 -16.62 0.68 45.59
N ASN A 9 -17.40 0.71 46.68
CA ASN A 9 -18.79 0.23 46.69
C ASN A 9 -19.70 1.06 45.76
N LEU A 10 -19.52 2.38 45.77
CA LEU A 10 -20.23 3.27 44.84
C LEU A 10 -19.80 3.03 43.39
N TYR A 11 -18.51 2.78 43.13
CA TYR A 11 -17.98 2.57 41.77
C TYR A 11 -18.42 1.23 41.17
N LYS A 12 -18.60 0.20 42.00
CA LYS A 12 -19.17 -1.10 41.60
C LYS A 12 -20.58 -0.95 41.02
N THR A 13 -21.41 -0.06 41.55
CA THR A 13 -22.84 0.04 41.18
C THR A 13 -23.14 1.22 40.27
N ASN A 14 -22.53 2.37 40.51
CA ASN A 14 -22.91 3.65 39.91
C ASN A 14 -21.90 4.14 38.85
N THR A 15 -22.38 4.91 37.87
CA THR A 15 -21.48 5.57 36.91
C THR A 15 -20.77 6.75 37.57
N ILE A 16 -19.61 7.17 37.03
CA ILE A 16 -18.86 8.34 37.53
C ILE A 16 -19.75 9.60 37.67
N LYS A 17 -20.70 9.80 36.75
CA LYS A 17 -21.67 10.91 36.80
C LYS A 17 -22.67 10.79 37.95
N ALA A 18 -23.14 9.57 38.24
CA ALA A 18 -24.05 9.35 39.36
C ALA A 18 -23.31 9.51 40.70
N ILE A 19 -22.07 9.00 40.80
CA ILE A 19 -21.23 9.17 41.99
C ILE A 19 -20.92 10.65 42.25
N SER A 20 -20.66 11.42 41.19
CA SER A 20 -20.38 12.86 41.34
C SER A 20 -21.58 13.63 41.91
N LEU A 21 -22.81 13.24 41.55
CA LEU A 21 -24.02 13.80 42.13
C LEU A 21 -24.20 13.39 43.60
N LEU A 22 -24.02 12.10 43.92
CA LEU A 22 -24.16 11.57 45.29
C LEU A 22 -23.14 12.19 46.26
N LEU A 23 -21.92 12.45 45.81
CA LEU A 23 -20.84 13.00 46.62
C LEU A 23 -20.73 14.52 46.53
N ASN A 24 -21.67 15.18 45.84
CA ASN A 24 -21.66 16.62 45.56
C ASN A 24 -20.29 17.14 45.11
N THR A 25 -19.69 16.47 44.13
CA THR A 25 -18.34 16.78 43.62
C THR A 25 -18.30 16.75 42.10
N SER A 26 -17.21 17.21 41.49
CA SER A 26 -17.09 17.18 40.03
C SER A 26 -16.75 15.76 39.51
N PRO A 27 -17.23 15.35 38.32
CA PRO A 27 -16.84 14.09 37.70
C PRO A 27 -15.31 13.93 37.52
N ALA A 28 -14.60 15.05 37.35
CA ALA A 28 -13.14 15.07 37.23
C ALA A 28 -12.46 14.64 38.54
N ASN A 29 -12.98 15.11 39.69
CA ASN A 29 -12.49 14.70 41.00
C ASN A 29 -12.73 13.21 41.26
N VAL A 30 -13.91 12.69 40.91
CA VAL A 30 -14.21 11.25 41.02
C VAL A 30 -13.22 10.42 40.19
N ARG A 31 -12.93 10.82 38.94
CA ARG A 31 -11.90 10.15 38.11
C ARG A 31 -10.52 10.20 38.75
N ARG A 32 -10.16 11.33 39.37
CA ARG A 32 -8.89 11.50 40.08
C ARG A 32 -8.81 10.53 41.25
N TYR A 33 -9.86 10.40 42.06
CA TYR A 33 -9.89 9.43 43.16
C TYR A 33 -9.85 7.98 42.69
N VAL A 34 -10.60 7.62 41.64
CA VAL A 34 -10.54 6.28 41.02
C VAL A 34 -9.11 5.94 40.58
N LYS A 35 -8.39 6.91 39.99
CA LYS A 35 -6.99 6.74 39.58
C LYS A 35 -6.04 6.63 40.77
N ILE A 36 -6.21 7.47 41.80
CA ILE A 36 -5.37 7.46 43.01
C ILE A 36 -5.49 6.12 43.75
N PHE A 37 -6.70 5.56 43.83
CA PHE A 37 -6.96 4.30 44.53
C PHE A 37 -6.78 3.05 43.66
N ASP A 38 -6.37 3.22 42.40
CA ASP A 38 -6.20 2.15 41.40
C ASP A 38 -7.42 1.22 41.26
N LEU A 39 -8.62 1.81 41.25
CA LEU A 39 -9.86 1.04 41.14
C LEU A 39 -10.06 0.55 39.70
N LYS A 40 -10.14 -0.77 39.53
CA LYS A 40 -10.41 -1.41 38.24
C LYS A 40 -11.76 -0.97 37.69
N LYS A 41 -11.80 -0.65 36.39
CA LYS A 41 -13.04 -0.25 35.71
C LYS A 41 -14.03 -1.43 35.71
N PRO A 42 -15.24 -1.28 36.29
CA PRO A 42 -16.22 -2.36 36.32
C PRO A 42 -16.76 -2.63 34.92
N LEU A 43 -17.14 -3.88 34.68
CA LEU A 43 -17.83 -4.30 33.48
C LEU A 43 -19.26 -3.73 33.49
N ARG A 44 -19.73 -3.23 32.34
CA ARG A 44 -21.06 -2.62 32.25
C ARG A 44 -21.81 -3.09 31.02
N ASP A 45 -23.11 -3.22 31.17
CA ASP A 45 -24.03 -3.50 30.08
C ASP A 45 -24.24 -2.24 29.20
N LYS A 46 -25.01 -2.37 28.11
CA LYS A 46 -25.36 -1.24 27.24
C LYS A 46 -26.15 -0.15 27.97
N ASN A 47 -26.84 -0.49 29.05
CA ASN A 47 -27.60 0.43 29.90
C ASN A 47 -26.75 1.05 31.03
N LYS A 48 -25.43 0.80 31.04
CA LYS A 48 -24.46 1.27 32.04
C LYS A 48 -24.66 0.67 33.45
N LYS A 49 -25.48 -0.37 33.60
CA LYS A 49 -25.58 -1.17 34.82
C LYS A 49 -24.34 -2.04 34.94
N ALA A 50 -23.85 -2.23 36.16
CA ALA A 50 -22.69 -3.07 36.41
C ALA A 50 -23.04 -4.54 36.22
N ILE A 51 -22.13 -5.28 35.59
CA ILE A 51 -22.24 -6.72 35.38
C ILE A 51 -21.36 -7.41 36.41
N ASP A 52 -21.89 -8.44 37.04
CA ASP A 52 -21.12 -9.30 37.94
C ASP A 52 -20.07 -10.10 37.14
N THR A 53 -18.82 -9.91 37.52
CA THR A 53 -17.66 -10.56 36.91
C THR A 53 -17.64 -12.07 37.14
N GLU A 54 -18.23 -12.56 38.23
CA GLU A 54 -18.31 -14.00 38.52
C GLU A 54 -19.25 -14.71 37.55
N VAL A 55 -20.37 -14.07 37.20
CA VAL A 55 -21.31 -14.55 36.18
C VAL A 55 -20.66 -14.64 34.80
N VAL A 56 -19.84 -13.66 34.44
CA VAL A 56 -19.11 -13.70 33.15
C VAL A 56 -18.13 -14.86 33.12
N ASN A 57 -17.38 -15.06 34.21
CA ASN A 57 -16.42 -16.16 34.31
C ASN A 57 -17.12 -17.52 34.32
N SER A 58 -18.25 -17.68 35.00
CA SER A 58 -19.00 -18.94 35.05
C SER A 58 -19.60 -19.31 33.69
N LEU A 59 -20.18 -18.34 32.97
CA LEU A 59 -20.69 -18.57 31.60
C LEU A 59 -19.54 -18.93 30.64
N TYR A 60 -18.35 -18.33 30.84
CA TYR A 60 -17.19 -18.63 30.04
C TYR A 60 -16.60 -20.01 30.33
N THR A 61 -16.52 -20.42 31.60
CA THR A 61 -16.05 -21.78 31.98
C THR A 61 -17.03 -22.87 31.55
N GLN A 62 -18.32 -22.55 31.41
CA GLN A 62 -19.33 -23.41 30.77
C GLN A 62 -19.14 -23.55 29.25
N GLY A 63 -18.20 -22.83 28.63
CA GLY A 63 -17.89 -22.94 27.21
C GLY A 63 -18.76 -22.07 26.30
N LYS A 64 -19.57 -21.15 26.83
CA LYS A 64 -20.35 -20.22 26.00
C LYS A 64 -19.43 -19.31 25.18
N SER A 65 -19.81 -19.00 23.95
CA SER A 65 -19.03 -18.10 23.11
C SER A 65 -19.08 -16.66 23.66
N ILE A 66 -18.04 -15.87 23.40
CA ILE A 66 -17.98 -14.44 23.82
C ILE A 66 -19.21 -13.66 23.29
N LEU A 67 -19.69 -14.03 22.10
CA LEU A 67 -20.86 -13.39 21.49
C LEU A 67 -22.15 -13.72 22.26
N ASP A 68 -22.31 -14.97 22.69
CA ASP A 68 -23.50 -15.41 23.43
C ASP A 68 -23.53 -14.81 24.83
N ILE A 69 -22.37 -14.78 25.52
CA ILE A 69 -22.22 -14.11 26.81
C ILE A 69 -22.57 -12.62 26.68
N ALA A 70 -22.11 -11.95 25.61
CA ALA A 70 -22.43 -10.55 25.37
C ALA A 70 -23.94 -10.30 25.14
N LYS A 71 -24.63 -11.22 24.44
CA LYS A 71 -26.08 -11.14 24.25
C LYS A 71 -26.84 -11.36 25.56
N GLU A 72 -26.49 -12.39 26.31
CA GLU A 72 -27.13 -12.79 27.56
C GLU A 72 -27.02 -11.71 28.64
N LEU A 73 -25.86 -11.05 28.73
CA LEU A 73 -25.60 -9.99 29.71
C LEU A 73 -25.90 -8.58 29.18
N ASN A 74 -26.52 -8.47 27.99
CA ASN A 74 -26.77 -7.22 27.28
C ASN A 74 -25.54 -6.28 27.22
N ALA A 75 -24.35 -6.86 27.05
CA ALA A 75 -23.07 -6.16 27.00
C ALA A 75 -22.61 -5.96 25.54
N SER A 76 -21.57 -5.15 25.32
CA SER A 76 -20.88 -5.14 24.03
C SER A 76 -19.87 -6.29 23.95
N TYR A 77 -19.69 -6.85 22.74
CA TYR A 77 -18.71 -7.89 22.48
C TYR A 77 -17.30 -7.49 22.96
N ASP A 78 -16.88 -6.27 22.64
CA ASP A 78 -15.55 -5.76 23.00
C ASP A 78 -15.34 -5.69 24.52
N CYS A 79 -16.40 -5.40 25.28
CA CYS A 79 -16.35 -5.32 26.73
C CYS A 79 -16.10 -6.70 27.34
N ILE A 80 -16.87 -7.73 26.94
CA ILE A 80 -16.68 -9.12 27.38
C ILE A 80 -15.33 -9.66 26.92
N SER A 81 -14.96 -9.43 25.65
CA SER A 81 -13.68 -9.86 25.08
C SER A 81 -12.49 -9.26 25.84
N SER A 82 -12.52 -7.95 26.10
CA SER A 82 -11.46 -7.28 26.86
C SER A 82 -11.35 -7.81 28.29
N PHE A 83 -12.48 -8.12 28.93
CA PHE A 83 -12.49 -8.67 30.29
C PHE A 83 -11.87 -10.06 30.35
N ILE A 84 -12.32 -10.98 29.48
CA ILE A 84 -11.80 -12.35 29.42
C ILE A 84 -10.28 -12.35 29.12
N ASN A 85 -9.83 -11.47 28.22
CA ASN A 85 -8.41 -11.32 27.90
C ASN A 85 -7.56 -10.83 29.10
N ILE A 86 -8.16 -10.07 30.03
CA ILE A 86 -7.49 -9.58 31.24
C ILE A 86 -7.50 -10.64 32.35
N THR A 87 -8.64 -11.30 32.56
CA THR A 87 -8.83 -12.23 33.69
C THR A 87 -8.20 -13.59 33.46
N ASP A 88 -8.21 -14.09 32.22
CA ASP A 88 -7.62 -15.37 31.89
C ASP A 88 -6.62 -15.27 30.74
N PRO A 89 -5.40 -14.77 31.00
CA PRO A 89 -4.33 -14.80 30.01
C PRO A 89 -3.92 -16.24 29.64
N LYS A 90 -4.34 -17.26 30.41
CA LYS A 90 -4.03 -18.68 30.19
C LYS A 90 -5.05 -19.41 29.30
N ASN A 91 -6.29 -18.93 29.18
CA ASN A 91 -7.28 -19.38 28.17
C ASN A 91 -7.11 -18.74 26.79
N SER A 92 -6.11 -17.89 26.66
CA SER A 92 -5.45 -17.73 25.38
C SER A 92 -5.08 -19.15 24.93
N LYS A 93 -5.46 -19.58 23.71
CA LYS A 93 -5.15 -20.90 23.10
C LYS A 93 -3.63 -21.22 22.96
N TYR A 94 -2.80 -20.57 23.77
CA TYR A 94 -1.36 -20.54 23.81
C TYR A 94 -0.76 -21.74 24.57
N PRO A 95 -1.34 -22.30 25.66
CA PRO A 95 -0.81 -23.52 26.27
C PRO A 95 -0.93 -24.72 25.32
N THR A 96 -2.08 -24.87 24.67
CA THR A 96 -2.31 -25.89 23.65
C THR A 96 -1.41 -25.65 22.44
N PHE A 97 -1.33 -24.42 21.94
CA PHE A 97 -0.39 -24.08 20.86
C PHE A 97 1.08 -24.37 21.21
N LYS A 98 1.56 -23.98 22.40
CA LYS A 98 2.95 -24.22 22.84
C LYS A 98 3.25 -25.71 22.93
N ASN A 99 2.30 -26.52 23.41
CA ASN A 99 2.45 -27.98 23.42
C ASN A 99 2.53 -28.55 21.99
N LEU A 100 1.56 -28.21 21.13
CA LEU A 100 1.54 -28.67 19.74
C LEU A 100 2.80 -28.24 18.95
N TYR A 101 3.26 -27.01 19.16
CA TYR A 101 4.39 -26.42 18.44
C TYR A 101 5.75 -26.85 18.98
N SER A 102 5.96 -26.86 20.30
CA SER A 102 7.27 -27.11 20.92
C SER A 102 7.48 -28.56 21.33
N VAL A 103 6.46 -29.23 21.86
CA VAL A 103 6.59 -30.60 22.38
C VAL A 103 6.27 -31.61 21.28
N GLN A 104 5.12 -31.47 20.63
CA GLN A 104 4.69 -32.40 19.56
C GLN A 104 5.33 -32.08 18.20
N LYS A 105 5.98 -30.91 18.07
CA LYS A 105 6.66 -30.45 16.85
C LYS A 105 5.77 -30.49 15.58
N LYS A 106 4.46 -30.26 15.73
CA LYS A 106 3.52 -30.24 14.61
C LYS A 106 3.82 -29.10 13.64
N SER A 107 3.54 -29.34 12.36
CA SER A 107 3.69 -28.32 11.33
C SER A 107 2.64 -27.20 11.49
N VAL A 108 2.89 -26.03 10.91
CA VAL A 108 1.89 -24.93 10.97
C VAL A 108 0.55 -25.36 10.36
N PRO A 109 0.49 -26.05 9.21
CA PRO A 109 -0.76 -26.61 8.68
C PRO A 109 -1.50 -27.53 9.66
N GLU A 110 -0.82 -28.49 10.28
CA GLU A 110 -1.43 -29.41 11.27
C GLU A 110 -1.98 -28.66 12.50
N ILE A 111 -1.27 -27.61 12.93
CA ILE A 111 -1.74 -26.74 14.02
C ILE A 111 -2.98 -25.94 13.59
N CYS A 112 -3.05 -25.51 12.33
CA CYS A 112 -4.21 -24.80 11.80
C CYS A 112 -5.44 -25.71 11.80
N GLU A 113 -5.30 -26.96 11.36
CA GLU A 113 -6.36 -27.96 11.34
C GLU A 113 -6.83 -28.32 12.75
N SER A 114 -5.89 -28.63 13.65
CA SER A 114 -6.22 -29.06 15.02
C SER A 114 -6.87 -27.96 15.88
N LEU A 115 -6.55 -26.69 15.65
CA LEU A 115 -7.10 -25.57 16.42
C LEU A 115 -8.23 -24.83 15.67
N ASN A 116 -8.47 -25.18 14.41
CA ASN A 116 -9.33 -24.47 13.46
C ASN A 116 -8.99 -22.96 13.38
N ILE A 117 -7.74 -22.64 13.04
CA ILE A 117 -7.20 -21.28 13.01
C ILE A 117 -6.42 -21.02 11.72
N SER A 118 -6.44 -19.76 11.24
CA SER A 118 -5.64 -19.37 10.08
C SER A 118 -4.11 -19.43 10.34
N PRO A 119 -3.30 -19.77 9.32
CA PRO A 119 -1.84 -19.81 9.42
C PRO A 119 -1.22 -18.50 9.92
N ALA A 120 -1.78 -17.35 9.53
CA ALA A 120 -1.31 -16.05 9.97
C ALA A 120 -1.42 -15.86 11.49
N THR A 121 -2.46 -16.39 12.12
CA THR A 121 -2.66 -16.30 13.58
C THR A 121 -1.67 -17.21 14.31
N VAL A 122 -1.43 -18.41 13.79
CA VAL A 122 -0.40 -19.33 14.30
C VAL A 122 0.98 -18.67 14.29
N TRP A 123 1.34 -17.99 13.19
CA TRP A 123 2.59 -17.23 13.10
C TRP A 123 2.66 -16.05 14.09
N ARG A 124 1.56 -15.32 14.28
CA ARG A 124 1.50 -14.25 15.29
C ARG A 124 1.73 -14.81 16.69
N TRP A 125 1.16 -15.96 17.01
CA TRP A 125 1.36 -16.61 18.32
C TRP A 125 2.79 -17.11 18.50
N ALA A 126 3.36 -17.77 17.48
CA ALA A 126 4.75 -18.19 17.50
C ALA A 126 5.68 -17.02 17.79
N LYS A 127 5.47 -15.88 17.09
CA LYS A 127 6.24 -14.65 17.28
C LYS A 127 6.02 -14.04 18.67
N ARG A 128 4.76 -13.92 19.13
CA ARG A 128 4.42 -13.32 20.43
C ARG A 128 5.01 -14.10 21.61
N LEU A 129 5.06 -15.43 21.49
CA LEU A 129 5.65 -16.31 22.50
C LEU A 129 7.16 -16.50 22.35
N ASN A 130 7.79 -15.86 21.35
CA ASN A 130 9.20 -16.10 20.99
C ASN A 130 9.52 -17.59 20.78
N LEU A 131 8.58 -18.37 20.25
CA LEU A 131 8.83 -19.76 19.91
C LEU A 131 9.63 -19.81 18.61
N GLN A 132 10.92 -20.14 18.73
CA GLN A 132 11.74 -20.44 17.56
C GLN A 132 11.24 -21.75 16.94
N ARG A 133 11.01 -21.74 15.63
CA ARG A 133 10.69 -22.97 14.90
C ARG A 133 11.90 -23.88 15.01
N HIS A 134 11.70 -25.12 15.46
CA HIS A 134 12.78 -26.09 15.49
C HIS A 134 13.35 -26.19 14.08
N ASN A 135 14.65 -25.91 13.93
CA ASN A 135 15.32 -26.10 12.66
C ASN A 135 15.40 -27.62 12.45
N PRO A 136 14.70 -28.20 11.46
CA PRO A 136 14.67 -29.65 11.32
C PRO A 136 15.99 -30.20 10.76
N ILE A 137 16.88 -29.33 10.29
CA ILE A 137 18.11 -29.72 9.61
C ILE A 137 19.27 -29.60 10.58
N ASP A 138 19.87 -30.76 10.89
CA ASP A 138 21.12 -30.82 11.64
C ASP A 138 22.23 -30.04 10.93
N LYS A 139 23.02 -29.29 11.70
CA LYS A 139 24.08 -28.41 11.22
C LYS A 139 25.12 -29.20 10.42
N THR A 140 25.56 -30.35 10.94
CA THR A 140 26.62 -31.16 10.29
C THR A 140 26.16 -31.68 8.93
N LYS A 141 24.91 -32.14 8.86
CA LYS A 141 24.28 -32.58 7.61
C LYS A 141 24.11 -31.42 6.62
N LEU A 142 23.78 -30.23 7.10
CA LEU A 142 23.67 -29.06 6.24
C LEU A 142 25.04 -28.61 5.70
N GLU A 143 26.09 -28.63 6.52
CA GLU A 143 27.46 -28.29 6.13
C GLU A 143 28.04 -29.29 5.13
N THR A 144 27.85 -30.60 5.34
CA THR A 144 28.31 -31.63 4.39
C THR A 144 27.63 -31.49 3.03
N LEU A 145 26.30 -31.31 3.00
CA LEU A 145 25.55 -31.14 1.74
C LEU A 145 25.86 -29.80 1.05
N TYR A 146 25.98 -28.72 1.83
CA TYR A 146 26.14 -27.38 1.29
C TYR A 146 27.59 -27.01 0.99
N VAL A 147 28.52 -27.25 1.92
CA VAL A 147 29.93 -26.87 1.79
C VAL A 147 30.69 -27.97 1.07
N SER A 148 30.68 -29.19 1.59
CA SER A 148 31.52 -30.28 1.06
C SER A 148 31.04 -30.80 -0.30
N GLN A 149 29.73 -31.05 -0.46
CA GLN A 149 29.16 -31.59 -1.70
C GLN A 149 28.73 -30.50 -2.70
N ASN A 150 28.87 -29.22 -2.33
CA ASN A 150 28.56 -28.08 -3.19
C ASN A 150 27.11 -28.07 -3.76
N LEU A 151 26.13 -28.75 -3.12
CA LEU A 151 24.77 -28.88 -3.68
C LEU A 151 23.98 -27.57 -3.62
N SER A 152 23.19 -27.27 -4.65
CA SER A 152 22.31 -26.08 -4.62
C SER A 152 21.23 -26.20 -3.55
N ILE A 153 20.73 -25.07 -3.04
CA ILE A 153 19.67 -25.03 -2.01
C ILE A 153 18.45 -25.86 -2.45
N VAL A 154 18.09 -25.82 -3.73
CA VAL A 154 16.98 -26.59 -4.30
C VAL A 154 17.26 -28.09 -4.26
N LYS A 155 18.49 -28.52 -4.59
CA LYS A 155 18.88 -29.94 -4.50
C LYS A 155 18.87 -30.44 -3.06
N ILE A 156 19.34 -29.61 -2.12
CA ILE A 156 19.32 -29.92 -0.69
C ILE A 156 17.88 -30.07 -0.18
N ALA A 157 17.01 -29.13 -0.53
CA ALA A 157 15.58 -29.15 -0.18
C ALA A 157 14.90 -30.44 -0.68
N LYS A 158 15.11 -30.81 -1.96
CA LYS A 158 14.59 -32.04 -2.54
C LYS A 158 15.14 -33.29 -1.86
N ARG A 159 16.45 -33.32 -1.54
CA ARG A 159 17.10 -34.48 -0.90
C ARG A 159 16.65 -34.68 0.55
N LEU A 160 16.40 -33.60 1.29
CA LEU A 160 15.93 -33.65 2.68
C LEU A 160 14.41 -33.68 2.80
N LYS A 161 13.66 -33.61 1.69
CA LYS A 161 12.19 -33.49 1.67
C LYS A 161 11.68 -32.34 2.54
N VAL A 162 12.39 -31.21 2.53
CA VAL A 162 12.03 -29.99 3.26
C VAL A 162 11.82 -28.82 2.29
N PRO A 163 10.98 -27.83 2.62
CA PRO A 163 10.84 -26.60 1.84
C PRO A 163 12.18 -25.88 1.65
N LYS A 164 12.36 -25.20 0.50
CA LYS A 164 13.60 -24.44 0.21
C LYS A 164 13.83 -23.30 1.23
N GLU A 165 12.74 -22.73 1.76
CA GLU A 165 12.75 -21.69 2.78
C GLU A 165 13.36 -22.18 4.08
N ASP A 166 13.05 -23.41 4.50
CA ASP A 166 13.58 -23.99 5.73
C ASP A 166 15.09 -24.24 5.60
N VAL A 167 15.58 -24.65 4.42
CA VAL A 167 17.04 -24.73 4.16
C VAL A 167 17.69 -23.34 4.26
N LEU A 168 17.06 -22.30 3.73
CA LEU A 168 17.59 -20.92 3.81
C LEU A 168 17.63 -20.39 5.25
N VAL A 169 16.58 -20.65 6.02
CA VAL A 169 16.53 -20.32 7.45
C VAL A 169 17.61 -21.12 8.18
N ALA A 170 17.77 -22.41 7.87
CA ALA A 170 18.79 -23.24 8.47
C ALA A 170 20.22 -22.75 8.21
N LEU A 171 20.52 -22.33 6.97
CA LEU A 171 21.81 -21.72 6.65
C LEU A 171 22.03 -20.43 7.46
N LYS A 172 21.00 -19.58 7.59
CA LYS A 172 21.09 -18.32 8.35
C LYS A 172 21.29 -18.55 9.85
N VAL A 173 20.52 -19.45 10.45
CA VAL A 173 20.57 -19.78 11.88
C VAL A 173 21.91 -20.40 12.26
N ASN A 174 22.43 -21.31 11.43
CA ASN A 174 23.73 -21.93 11.64
C ASN A 174 24.92 -21.05 11.24
N LYS A 175 24.67 -19.80 10.82
CA LYS A 175 25.68 -18.85 10.33
C LYS A 175 26.54 -19.39 9.17
N ILE A 176 25.98 -20.30 8.36
CA ILE A 176 26.63 -20.81 7.15
C ILE A 176 26.44 -19.74 6.07
N HIS A 177 27.54 -19.08 5.67
CA HIS A 177 27.48 -18.03 4.67
C HIS A 177 26.89 -18.55 3.36
N LYS A 178 25.91 -17.82 2.81
CA LYS A 178 25.39 -18.14 1.49
C LYS A 178 26.55 -18.09 0.50
N ARG A 179 26.84 -19.23 -0.14
CA ARG A 179 27.67 -19.28 -1.34
C ARG A 179 27.06 -18.28 -2.32
N ARG A 180 27.85 -17.27 -2.67
CA ARG A 180 27.51 -16.44 -3.81
C ARG A 180 27.64 -17.37 -5.01
N VAL A 181 26.51 -17.80 -5.57
CA VAL A 181 26.48 -18.62 -6.78
C VAL A 181 26.93 -17.72 -7.92
N TYR A 182 28.23 -17.60 -8.06
CA TYR A 182 28.87 -16.95 -9.17
C TYR A 182 29.13 -18.06 -10.19
N SER A 183 28.16 -18.26 -11.08
CA SER A 183 28.04 -19.41 -12.01
C SER A 183 29.21 -19.66 -12.96
N GLN A 184 30.23 -18.81 -12.97
CA GLN A 184 31.51 -19.00 -13.68
C GLN A 184 32.42 -17.86 -13.23
N THR A 185 33.65 -18.17 -12.85
CA THR A 185 34.75 -17.20 -12.83
C THR A 185 35.28 -17.11 -14.25
N LEU A 186 34.82 -16.12 -15.02
CA LEU A 186 35.45 -15.84 -16.31
C LEU A 186 36.87 -15.34 -16.05
N SER A 187 37.82 -15.81 -16.86
CA SER A 187 39.19 -15.30 -16.78
C SER A 187 39.26 -13.87 -17.32
N LYS A 188 40.31 -13.14 -16.94
CA LYS A 188 40.60 -11.80 -17.46
C LYS A 188 40.69 -11.82 -19.00
N GLU A 189 41.30 -12.86 -19.56
CA GLU A 189 41.48 -13.05 -21.01
C GLU A 189 40.14 -13.19 -21.73
N GLN A 190 39.20 -13.96 -21.18
CA GLN A 190 37.86 -14.13 -21.78
C GLN A 190 37.11 -12.80 -21.86
N ILE A 191 37.24 -11.96 -20.83
CA ILE A 191 36.62 -10.63 -20.82
C ILE A 191 37.34 -9.69 -21.78
N GLN A 192 38.68 -9.71 -21.81
CA GLN A 192 39.49 -8.88 -22.72
C GLN A 192 39.33 -9.26 -24.19
N ALA A 193 39.03 -10.52 -24.52
CA ALA A 193 38.78 -10.94 -25.90
C ALA A 193 37.45 -10.38 -26.46
N VAL A 194 36.45 -10.15 -25.59
CA VAL A 194 35.09 -9.81 -26.00
C VAL A 194 34.76 -8.32 -25.82
N TYR A 195 35.21 -7.72 -24.71
CA TYR A 195 34.78 -6.39 -24.30
C TYR A 195 35.33 -5.22 -25.15
N PRO A 196 36.56 -5.23 -25.69
CA PRO A 196 37.11 -4.13 -26.49
C PRO A 196 36.47 -3.93 -27.87
N SER A 197 35.71 -4.92 -28.37
CA SER A 197 34.99 -4.82 -29.66
C SER A 197 33.48 -4.59 -29.51
N LEU A 198 32.86 -5.03 -28.40
CA LEU A 198 31.41 -4.96 -28.21
C LEU A 198 30.95 -3.88 -27.22
N SER A 199 29.69 -3.45 -27.33
CA SER A 199 29.06 -2.65 -26.28
C SER A 199 28.96 -3.44 -24.97
N LEU A 200 28.83 -2.75 -23.84
CA LEU A 200 28.74 -3.42 -22.53
C LEU A 200 27.55 -4.39 -22.43
N LYS A 201 26.45 -4.12 -23.15
CA LYS A 201 25.28 -5.00 -23.21
C LYS A 201 25.57 -6.25 -24.04
N GLU A 202 26.08 -6.09 -25.26
CA GLU A 202 26.43 -7.21 -26.15
C GLU A 202 27.52 -8.10 -25.54
N ALA A 203 28.54 -7.52 -24.91
CA ALA A 203 29.56 -8.27 -24.20
C ALA A 203 28.97 -9.06 -23.02
N SER A 204 27.99 -8.47 -22.31
CA SER A 204 27.25 -9.12 -21.23
C SER A 204 26.50 -10.36 -21.72
N ASP A 205 25.77 -10.21 -22.82
CA ASP A 205 24.96 -11.26 -23.41
C ASP A 205 25.85 -12.38 -23.97
N LYS A 206 26.94 -12.03 -24.67
CA LYS A 206 27.91 -12.99 -25.22
C LYS A 206 28.63 -13.79 -24.13
N LEU A 207 28.86 -13.20 -22.97
CA LEU A 207 29.48 -13.85 -21.82
C LEU A 207 28.46 -14.53 -20.89
N ASN A 208 27.17 -14.48 -21.21
CA ASN A 208 26.06 -14.98 -20.39
C ASN A 208 26.14 -14.49 -18.92
N LEU A 209 26.44 -13.21 -18.75
CA LEU A 209 26.54 -12.55 -17.44
C LEU A 209 25.59 -11.35 -17.36
N PRO A 210 25.09 -10.98 -16.17
CA PRO A 210 24.43 -9.70 -15.98
C PRO A 210 25.41 -8.54 -16.13
N SER A 211 24.96 -7.44 -16.75
CA SER A 211 25.84 -6.29 -17.06
C SER A 211 26.46 -5.67 -15.80
N SER A 212 25.72 -5.66 -14.70
CA SER A 212 26.22 -5.20 -13.39
C SER A 212 27.38 -6.04 -12.86
N ARG A 213 27.41 -7.33 -13.19
CA ARG A 213 28.50 -8.23 -12.81
C ARG A 213 29.70 -8.08 -13.74
N LEU A 214 29.47 -7.92 -15.05
CA LEU A 214 30.53 -7.60 -16.00
C LEU A 214 31.27 -6.32 -15.59
N ILE A 215 30.55 -5.24 -15.23
CA ILE A 215 31.14 -4.00 -14.72
C ILE A 215 32.04 -4.24 -13.50
N LYS A 216 31.58 -5.07 -12.54
CA LYS A 216 32.40 -5.43 -11.37
C LYS A 216 33.65 -6.20 -11.76
N LEU A 217 33.54 -7.15 -12.69
CA LEU A 217 34.69 -7.92 -13.18
C LEU A 217 35.69 -7.04 -13.93
N LEU A 218 35.21 -6.09 -14.75
CA LEU A 218 36.08 -5.10 -15.39
C LEU A 218 36.87 -4.31 -14.35
N GLY A 219 36.21 -3.85 -13.27
CA GLY A 219 36.89 -3.18 -12.16
C GLY A 219 37.87 -4.06 -11.39
N ILE A 220 37.53 -5.34 -11.14
CA ILE A 220 38.41 -6.29 -10.45
C ILE A 220 39.68 -6.60 -11.26
N TYR A 221 39.59 -6.60 -12.59
CA TYR A 221 40.71 -6.92 -13.48
C TYR A 221 41.46 -5.69 -14.01
N ASP A 222 41.15 -4.50 -13.50
CA ASP A 222 41.66 -3.21 -13.96
C ASP A 222 41.49 -2.98 -15.46
N ILE A 223 40.38 -3.46 -16.03
CA ILE A 223 40.01 -3.21 -17.42
C ILE A 223 39.21 -1.90 -17.43
N PRO A 224 39.69 -0.84 -18.10
CA PRO A 224 39.03 0.44 -18.08
C PRO A 224 37.61 0.31 -18.67
N LEU A 225 36.63 0.85 -17.96
CA LEU A 225 35.30 1.05 -18.54
C LEU A 225 35.49 1.97 -19.75
N ARG A 226 34.92 1.59 -20.91
CA ARG A 226 34.85 2.54 -22.01
C ARG A 226 34.06 3.71 -21.46
N ASN A 227 34.72 4.86 -21.35
CA ASN A 227 34.02 6.09 -21.04
C ASN A 227 32.86 6.12 -22.03
N ARG A 228 31.62 5.97 -21.53
CA ARG A 228 30.45 6.33 -22.32
C ARG A 228 30.75 7.78 -22.62
N GLY A 229 31.24 8.05 -23.83
CA GLY A 229 31.83 9.32 -24.16
C GLY A 229 30.91 10.36 -23.57
N LYS A 230 31.45 11.29 -22.77
CA LYS A 230 30.76 12.56 -22.63
C LYS A 230 30.58 12.97 -24.08
N ILE A 231 29.39 12.77 -24.64
CA ILE A 231 29.11 13.14 -26.03
C ILE A 231 29.24 14.65 -25.96
N ALA A 232 30.44 15.13 -26.26
CA ALA A 232 30.76 16.53 -26.36
C ALA A 232 30.23 16.98 -27.72
N THR A 233 28.92 16.86 -27.90
CA THR A 233 28.21 17.75 -28.82
C THR A 233 27.84 18.95 -27.97
N SER A 234 28.81 19.83 -27.73
CA SER A 234 28.47 21.22 -27.46
C SER A 234 27.76 21.71 -28.72
N LEU A 235 26.44 21.69 -28.68
CA LEU A 235 25.64 22.38 -29.68
C LEU A 235 25.91 23.87 -29.50
N ASP A 236 26.09 24.59 -30.60
CA ASP A 236 26.31 26.02 -30.53
C ASP A 236 25.14 26.72 -29.84
N LYS A 237 25.45 27.62 -28.92
CA LYS A 237 24.47 28.31 -28.07
C LYS A 237 23.56 29.20 -28.92
N GLU A 238 24.11 29.84 -29.96
CA GLU A 238 23.36 30.77 -30.82
C GLU A 238 22.31 30.02 -31.65
N VAL A 239 22.72 28.92 -32.28
CA VAL A 239 21.81 28.01 -33.00
C VAL A 239 20.72 27.46 -32.08
N LEU A 240 21.09 27.06 -30.85
CA LEU A 240 20.12 26.55 -29.89
C LEU A 240 19.16 27.64 -29.42
N TYR A 241 19.64 28.88 -29.24
CA TYR A 241 18.81 30.04 -28.86
C TYR A 241 17.82 30.36 -29.97
N ASP A 242 18.27 30.43 -31.22
CA ASP A 242 17.40 30.77 -32.35
C ASP A 242 16.30 29.71 -32.54
N LEU A 243 16.69 28.44 -32.63
CA LEU A 243 15.71 27.35 -32.83
C LEU A 243 14.74 27.21 -31.64
N TYR A 244 15.22 27.38 -30.40
CA TYR A 244 14.42 27.10 -29.20
C TYR A 244 13.61 28.30 -28.70
N ILE A 245 14.16 29.51 -28.77
CA ILE A 245 13.53 30.75 -28.28
C ILE A 245 12.85 31.50 -29.41
N ASN A 246 13.56 31.79 -30.52
CA ASN A 246 13.01 32.63 -31.58
C ASN A 246 12.00 31.87 -32.46
N GLN A 247 12.30 30.62 -32.81
CA GLN A 247 11.45 29.78 -33.66
C GLN A 247 10.48 28.87 -32.88
N ASP A 248 10.51 28.93 -31.54
CA ASP A 248 9.70 28.14 -30.61
C ASP A 248 9.72 26.60 -30.81
N LYS A 249 10.69 26.05 -31.55
CA LYS A 249 10.71 24.60 -31.86
C LYS A 249 10.83 23.74 -30.59
N SER A 250 10.21 22.57 -30.63
CA SER A 250 10.32 21.59 -29.56
C SER A 250 11.71 20.97 -29.53
N LYS A 251 12.11 20.45 -28.36
CA LYS A 251 13.40 19.74 -28.19
C LYS A 251 13.54 18.54 -29.13
N LYS A 252 12.43 17.97 -29.61
CA LYS A 252 12.41 16.85 -30.55
C LYS A 252 12.68 17.33 -31.99
N GLU A 253 12.00 18.38 -32.44
CA GLU A 253 12.23 18.97 -33.76
C GLU A 253 13.65 19.50 -33.91
N ILE A 254 14.18 20.16 -32.87
CA ILE A 254 15.58 20.62 -32.85
C ILE A 254 16.54 19.43 -32.98
N ALA A 255 16.20 18.31 -32.35
CA ALA A 255 17.02 17.10 -32.39
C ALA A 255 17.04 16.47 -33.79
N GLU A 256 15.90 16.48 -34.49
CA GLU A 256 15.78 16.03 -35.88
C GLU A 256 16.56 16.96 -36.83
N ILE A 257 16.46 18.28 -36.65
CA ILE A 257 17.20 19.28 -37.45
C ILE A 257 18.72 19.13 -37.28
N LEU A 258 19.19 18.93 -36.05
CA LEU A 258 20.62 18.87 -35.73
C LEU A 258 21.19 17.44 -35.78
N GLY A 259 20.40 16.43 -36.12
CA GLY A 259 20.85 15.03 -36.17
C GLY A 259 21.32 14.47 -34.82
N VAL A 260 20.77 14.96 -33.70
CA VAL A 260 21.15 14.55 -32.34
C VAL A 260 19.97 13.94 -31.58
N CYS A 261 20.21 13.35 -30.40
CA CYS A 261 19.12 12.89 -29.54
C CYS A 261 18.48 14.09 -28.80
N ALA A 262 17.15 14.12 -28.69
CA ALA A 262 16.42 15.16 -27.94
C ALA A 262 16.88 15.33 -26.48
N LYS A 263 17.44 14.28 -25.87
CA LYS A 263 18.02 14.35 -24.52
C LYS A 263 19.32 15.17 -24.48
N VAL A 264 20.11 15.16 -25.55
CA VAL A 264 21.30 16.01 -25.70
C VAL A 264 20.88 17.47 -25.82
N VAL A 265 19.93 17.77 -26.71
CA VAL A 265 19.33 19.11 -26.84
C VAL A 265 18.81 19.59 -25.50
N GLY A 266 18.02 18.76 -24.80
CA GLY A 266 17.47 19.13 -23.48
C GLY A 266 18.53 19.41 -22.42
N ARG A 267 19.67 18.70 -22.44
CA ARG A 267 20.81 19.00 -21.56
C ARG A 267 21.47 20.31 -21.92
N GLN A 268 21.70 20.59 -23.21
CA GLN A 268 22.34 21.83 -23.65
C GLN A 268 21.47 23.06 -23.42
N VAL A 269 20.16 22.97 -23.71
CA VAL A 269 19.17 24.00 -23.36
C VAL A 269 19.26 24.35 -21.87
N ASN A 270 19.30 23.33 -21.00
CA ASN A 270 19.43 23.54 -19.56
C ASN A 270 20.80 24.10 -19.16
N TYR A 271 21.88 23.60 -19.78
CA TYR A 271 23.25 24.05 -19.51
C TYR A 271 23.44 25.54 -19.83
N TYR A 272 22.88 26.00 -20.94
CA TYR A 272 22.89 27.41 -21.34
C TYR A 272 21.82 28.26 -20.66
N ASN A 273 21.03 27.68 -19.74
CA ASN A 273 19.89 28.34 -19.09
C ASN A 273 18.90 28.98 -20.07
N LEU A 274 18.70 28.33 -21.24
CA LEU A 274 17.69 28.74 -22.20
C LEU A 274 16.32 28.34 -21.65
N THR A 275 15.73 29.21 -20.87
CA THR A 275 14.34 29.07 -20.45
C THR A 275 13.48 29.72 -21.55
N LYS A 276 12.55 28.97 -22.14
CA LYS A 276 11.42 29.63 -22.80
C LYS A 276 10.83 30.52 -21.73
N THR A 277 10.81 31.85 -21.95
CA THR A 277 10.00 32.74 -21.12
C THR A 277 8.67 32.03 -21.01
N PRO A 278 8.27 31.58 -19.80
CA PRO A 278 7.08 30.74 -19.68
C PRO A 278 6.00 31.50 -20.40
N LEU A 279 5.43 30.94 -21.49
CA LEU A 279 4.36 31.54 -22.30
C LEU A 279 3.58 32.40 -21.35
N ARG A 280 3.84 33.74 -21.41
CA ARG A 280 3.55 34.68 -20.31
C ARG A 280 2.23 34.22 -19.79
N ARG A 281 2.14 33.68 -18.55
CA ARG A 281 0.90 33.09 -18.03
C ARG A 281 -0.17 34.09 -18.42
N THR A 282 -0.90 33.81 -19.49
CA THR A 282 -1.72 34.84 -20.10
C THR A 282 -2.86 34.81 -19.14
N THR A 283 -2.79 35.71 -18.17
CA THR A 283 -3.84 35.91 -17.20
C THR A 283 -5.01 36.25 -18.10
N LEU A 284 -5.89 35.28 -18.26
CA LEU A 284 -7.11 35.41 -19.04
C LEU A 284 -7.83 36.61 -18.44
N ASN A 285 -7.75 37.74 -19.15
CA ASN A 285 -8.26 39.03 -18.70
C ASN A 285 -9.59 39.22 -19.39
N ILE A 286 -10.53 38.37 -19.02
CA ILE A 286 -11.92 38.38 -19.46
C ILE A 286 -12.73 38.79 -18.25
N ASP A 287 -13.78 39.58 -18.47
CA ASP A 287 -14.71 39.90 -17.40
C ASP A 287 -15.39 38.63 -16.86
N LYS A 288 -15.80 38.68 -15.59
CA LYS A 288 -16.38 37.51 -14.92
C LYS A 288 -17.63 37.01 -15.65
N GLU A 289 -18.51 37.92 -16.07
CA GLU A 289 -19.78 37.59 -16.74
C GLU A 289 -19.52 36.91 -18.09
N GLU A 290 -18.66 37.49 -18.93
CA GLU A 290 -18.28 36.91 -20.22
C GLU A 290 -17.60 35.53 -20.05
N LEU A 291 -16.75 35.37 -19.02
CA LEU A 291 -16.12 34.09 -18.74
C LEU A 291 -17.13 33.01 -18.30
N GLU A 292 -18.15 33.40 -17.54
CA GLU A 292 -19.22 32.50 -17.10
C GLU A 292 -20.10 32.05 -18.29
N ASP A 293 -20.52 32.99 -19.13
CA ASP A 293 -21.34 32.72 -20.32
C ASP A 293 -20.61 31.79 -21.30
N LEU A 294 -19.36 32.10 -21.64
CA LEU A 294 -18.56 31.27 -22.54
C LEU A 294 -18.33 29.88 -21.97
N PHE A 295 -18.16 29.77 -20.66
CA PHE A 295 -17.94 28.48 -20.00
C PHE A 295 -19.21 27.63 -19.96
N VAL A 296 -20.38 28.25 -19.74
CA VAL A 296 -21.68 27.57 -19.71
C VAL A 296 -22.13 27.14 -21.10
N LEU A 297 -21.94 28.00 -22.11
CA LEU A 297 -22.42 27.76 -23.47
C LEU A 297 -21.48 26.85 -24.27
N GLU A 298 -20.18 27.15 -24.27
CA GLU A 298 -19.22 26.57 -25.23
C GLU A 298 -18.15 25.68 -24.59
N GLY A 299 -17.97 25.78 -23.26
CA GLY A 299 -17.04 24.96 -22.50
C GLY A 299 -15.58 25.44 -22.52
N VAL A 300 -14.69 24.66 -21.89
CA VAL A 300 -13.29 25.07 -21.63
C VAL A 300 -12.46 25.07 -22.90
N GLU A 301 -12.69 24.10 -23.78
CA GLU A 301 -11.95 23.92 -25.03
C GLU A 301 -12.11 25.12 -25.97
N TYR A 302 -13.31 25.67 -26.08
CA TYR A 302 -13.57 26.86 -26.90
C TYR A 302 -12.85 28.10 -26.37
N ILE A 303 -12.83 28.31 -25.05
CA ILE A 303 -12.13 29.45 -24.43
C ILE A 303 -10.60 29.35 -24.63
N GLU A 304 -10.06 28.13 -24.59
CA GLU A 304 -8.64 27.87 -24.85
C GLU A 304 -8.25 28.30 -26.27
N GLU A 305 -9.05 27.93 -27.27
CA GLU A 305 -8.80 28.31 -28.67
C GLU A 305 -9.03 29.81 -28.91
N LYS A 306 -10.18 30.36 -28.46
CA LYS A 306 -10.58 31.75 -28.70
C LYS A 306 -9.58 32.77 -28.14
N TYR A 307 -9.01 32.50 -26.96
CA TYR A 307 -8.07 33.43 -26.30
C TYR A 307 -6.61 32.97 -26.37
N ASN A 308 -6.34 31.87 -27.09
CA ASN A 308 -5.01 31.26 -27.20
C ASN A 308 -4.33 31.08 -25.83
N VAL A 309 -5.08 30.54 -24.87
CA VAL A 309 -4.62 30.31 -23.50
C VAL A 309 -4.66 28.83 -23.16
N THR A 310 -3.72 28.37 -22.33
CA THR A 310 -3.73 26.98 -21.90
C THR A 310 -5.00 26.63 -21.11
N LYS A 311 -5.51 25.40 -21.26
CA LYS A 311 -6.60 24.84 -20.43
C LYS A 311 -6.44 25.08 -18.92
N LYS A 312 -5.19 25.10 -18.44
CA LYS A 312 -4.88 25.38 -17.04
C LYS A 312 -5.21 26.83 -16.67
N ALA A 313 -4.85 27.79 -17.52
CA ALA A 313 -5.15 29.21 -17.32
C ALA A 313 -6.65 29.48 -17.28
N VAL A 314 -7.43 28.83 -18.16
CA VAL A 314 -8.91 28.91 -18.13
C VAL A 314 -9.46 28.40 -16.79
N LYS A 315 -8.99 27.24 -16.32
CA LYS A 315 -9.42 26.69 -15.01
C LYS A 315 -9.01 27.58 -13.84
N GLU A 316 -7.82 28.15 -13.87
CA GLU A 316 -7.36 29.10 -12.85
C GLU A 316 -8.20 30.39 -12.89
N ALA A 317 -8.63 30.86 -14.07
CA ALA A 317 -9.54 32.00 -14.21
C ALA A 317 -10.94 31.69 -13.67
N LEU A 318 -11.51 30.53 -13.98
CA LEU A 318 -12.80 30.07 -13.44
C LEU A 318 -12.76 29.96 -11.91
N ALA A 319 -11.69 29.36 -11.38
CA ALA A 319 -11.50 29.22 -9.94
C ALA A 319 -11.33 30.58 -9.23
N ARG A 320 -10.55 31.51 -9.80
CA ARG A 320 -10.37 32.86 -9.26
C ARG A 320 -11.69 33.64 -9.18
N ASN A 321 -12.58 33.45 -10.15
CA ASN A 321 -13.88 34.10 -10.20
C ASN A 321 -14.98 33.37 -9.42
N ASN A 322 -14.64 32.30 -8.68
CA ASN A 322 -15.60 31.41 -8.02
C ASN A 322 -16.69 30.86 -8.97
N ILE A 323 -16.38 30.77 -10.27
CA ILE A 323 -17.21 30.07 -11.25
C ILE A 323 -16.89 28.59 -11.03
N LEU A 324 -17.50 28.04 -9.98
CA LEU A 324 -17.51 26.60 -9.77
C LEU A 324 -18.15 26.01 -11.02
N ARG A 325 -17.59 24.91 -11.52
CA ARG A 325 -18.33 24.06 -12.44
C ARG A 325 -19.56 23.62 -11.65
N LEU A 326 -20.66 24.36 -11.80
CA LEU A 326 -21.99 23.88 -11.46
C LEU A 326 -22.01 22.53 -12.14
N ARG A 327 -22.00 21.46 -11.34
CA ARG A 327 -22.36 20.17 -11.87
C ARG A 327 -23.75 20.44 -12.39
N ALA A 328 -23.90 20.62 -13.70
CA ALA A 328 -25.18 20.87 -14.33
C ALA A 328 -26.15 19.96 -13.60
N ASP A 329 -27.13 20.56 -12.89
CA ASP A 329 -27.97 19.82 -11.96
C ASP A 329 -28.38 18.55 -12.67
N ILE A 330 -27.82 17.44 -12.20
CA ILE A 330 -27.78 16.24 -13.02
C ILE A 330 -29.24 15.88 -13.20
N LYS A 331 -29.78 16.09 -14.42
CA LYS A 331 -31.20 15.86 -14.68
C LYS A 331 -31.48 14.45 -14.19
N PRO A 332 -32.29 14.29 -13.12
CA PRO A 332 -32.36 13.02 -12.43
C PRO A 332 -32.86 12.00 -13.43
N ILE A 333 -32.00 11.06 -13.83
CA ILE A 333 -32.40 9.98 -14.72
C ILE A 333 -33.36 9.11 -13.90
N PRO A 334 -34.61 8.91 -14.34
CA PRO A 334 -35.50 7.98 -13.68
C PRO A 334 -34.83 6.62 -13.60
N ARG A 335 -34.78 6.04 -12.39
CA ARG A 335 -34.08 4.77 -12.12
C ARG A 335 -34.50 3.67 -13.09
N GLU A 336 -35.79 3.62 -13.43
CA GLU A 336 -36.40 2.66 -14.35
C GLU A 336 -35.80 2.75 -15.75
N ARG A 337 -35.64 3.98 -16.28
CA ARG A 337 -35.05 4.20 -17.61
C ARG A 337 -33.59 3.73 -17.67
N LEU A 338 -32.82 3.91 -16.59
CA LEU A 338 -31.44 3.43 -16.53
C LEU A 338 -31.37 1.90 -16.41
N ILE A 339 -32.29 1.28 -15.68
CA ILE A 339 -32.39 -0.19 -15.60
C ILE A 339 -32.72 -0.76 -16.98
N ASP A 340 -33.71 -0.19 -17.67
CA ASP A 340 -34.13 -0.67 -18.98
C ASP A 340 -32.98 -0.63 -19.98
N LEU A 341 -32.31 0.52 -20.11
CA LEU A 341 -31.16 0.64 -21.00
C LEU A 341 -29.99 -0.28 -20.60
N TYR A 342 -29.64 -0.35 -19.30
CA TYR A 342 -28.43 -1.04 -18.86
C TYR A 342 -28.57 -2.56 -18.72
N VAL A 343 -29.74 -3.03 -18.30
CA VAL A 343 -30.04 -4.45 -18.03
C VAL A 343 -30.74 -5.09 -19.22
N ASN A 344 -31.63 -4.38 -19.92
CA ASN A 344 -32.40 -4.95 -21.03
C ASN A 344 -31.79 -4.59 -22.39
N THR A 345 -31.79 -3.30 -22.77
CA THR A 345 -31.43 -2.85 -24.13
C THR A 345 -29.98 -3.19 -24.48
N TYR A 346 -29.04 -2.91 -23.57
CA TYR A 346 -27.61 -3.12 -23.80
C TYR A 346 -27.05 -4.35 -23.05
N ALA A 347 -27.89 -5.35 -22.78
CA ALA A 347 -27.52 -6.58 -22.06
C ALA A 347 -26.39 -7.36 -22.76
N MET A 348 -26.44 -7.42 -24.09
CA MET A 348 -25.51 -8.19 -24.92
C MET A 348 -24.08 -7.62 -24.96
N TYR A 349 -23.89 -6.36 -24.58
CA TYR A 349 -22.59 -5.71 -24.58
C TYR A 349 -21.88 -5.87 -23.22
N LYS A 350 -20.54 -5.96 -23.23
CA LYS A 350 -19.75 -5.86 -21.99
C LYS A 350 -20.00 -4.50 -21.31
N ALA A 351 -19.96 -4.47 -19.98
CA ALA A 351 -20.31 -3.27 -19.19
C ALA A 351 -19.66 -1.94 -19.66
N PRO A 352 -18.36 -1.87 -20.03
CA PRO A 352 -17.76 -0.63 -20.52
C PRO A 352 -18.35 -0.12 -21.85
N VAL A 353 -18.75 -1.03 -22.72
CA VAL A 353 -19.34 -0.73 -24.04
C VAL A 353 -20.77 -0.25 -23.85
N ALA A 354 -21.57 -0.98 -23.07
CA ALA A 354 -22.93 -0.56 -22.74
C ALA A 354 -23.00 0.81 -22.06
N ILE A 355 -22.09 1.09 -21.11
CA ILE A 355 -22.00 2.41 -20.48
C ILE A 355 -21.65 3.50 -21.50
N SER A 356 -20.92 3.17 -22.57
CA SER A 356 -20.60 4.12 -23.64
C SER A 356 -21.80 4.39 -24.53
N GLU A 357 -22.62 3.38 -24.84
CA GLU A 357 -23.86 3.57 -25.62
C GLU A 357 -24.90 4.37 -24.82
N ILE A 358 -25.14 4.02 -23.55
CA ILE A 358 -26.05 4.77 -22.66
C ILE A 358 -25.60 6.22 -22.48
N SER A 359 -24.29 6.44 -22.42
CA SER A 359 -23.68 7.77 -22.34
C SER A 359 -24.00 8.61 -23.58
N ARG A 360 -24.04 8.02 -24.78
CA ARG A 360 -24.48 8.70 -26.01
C ARG A 360 -25.99 8.96 -25.98
N ASP A 361 -26.80 7.95 -25.66
CA ASP A 361 -28.27 8.04 -25.69
C ASP A 361 -28.82 9.08 -24.72
N LEU A 362 -28.22 9.20 -23.54
CA LEU A 362 -28.66 10.12 -22.50
C LEU A 362 -27.91 11.45 -22.53
N ASN A 363 -26.93 11.62 -23.43
CA ASN A 363 -26.02 12.76 -23.50
C ASN A 363 -25.37 13.09 -22.13
N LEU A 364 -24.86 12.04 -21.47
CA LEU A 364 -24.21 12.12 -20.16
C LEU A 364 -22.81 11.53 -20.21
N SER A 365 -21.92 11.95 -19.33
CA SER A 365 -20.58 11.36 -19.28
C SER A 365 -20.61 9.92 -18.80
N LYS A 366 -19.69 9.08 -19.32
CA LYS A 366 -19.51 7.68 -18.87
C LYS A 366 -19.28 7.56 -17.36
N ARG A 367 -18.75 8.61 -16.72
CA ARG A 367 -18.52 8.65 -15.27
C ARG A 367 -19.84 8.79 -14.51
N GLU A 368 -20.74 9.67 -14.96
CA GLU A 368 -22.05 9.89 -14.33
C GLU A 368 -22.90 8.61 -14.39
N ILE A 369 -22.94 7.95 -15.55
CA ILE A 369 -23.66 6.67 -15.70
C ILE A 369 -23.13 5.61 -14.71
N ARG A 370 -21.80 5.52 -14.51
CA ARG A 370 -21.21 4.60 -13.50
C ARG A 370 -21.59 4.97 -12.08
N GLU A 371 -21.61 6.25 -11.75
CA GLU A 371 -21.99 6.74 -10.43
C GLU A 371 -23.47 6.43 -10.15
N TYR A 372 -24.37 6.63 -11.12
CA TYR A 372 -25.77 6.24 -11.01
C TYR A 372 -25.98 4.74 -10.82
N ILE A 373 -25.35 3.90 -11.65
CA ILE A 373 -25.43 2.43 -11.52
C ILE A 373 -24.99 1.98 -10.12
N ARG A 374 -23.89 2.56 -9.61
CA ARG A 374 -23.35 2.27 -8.27
C ARG A 374 -24.29 2.75 -7.16
N HIS A 375 -24.77 3.99 -7.27
CA HIS A 375 -25.63 4.62 -6.26
C HIS A 375 -26.95 3.86 -6.12
N HIS A 376 -27.58 3.48 -7.24
CA HIS A 376 -28.84 2.73 -7.26
C HIS A 376 -28.68 1.21 -7.18
N LYS A 377 -27.44 0.72 -7.02
CA LYS A 377 -27.09 -0.71 -6.91
C LYS A 377 -27.69 -1.56 -8.05
N ILE A 378 -27.69 -1.03 -9.27
CA ILE A 378 -28.22 -1.74 -10.44
C ILE A 378 -27.24 -2.85 -10.81
N LYS A 379 -27.72 -4.10 -10.79
CA LYS A 379 -26.96 -5.28 -11.19
C LYS A 379 -27.44 -5.73 -12.57
N ARG A 380 -26.50 -6.26 -13.36
CA ARG A 380 -26.78 -6.97 -14.60
C ARG A 380 -27.04 -8.43 -14.32
#